data_AF-A0A1R3VZN4-F1
#
_entry.id   AF-A0A1R3VZN4-F1
#
_cell.length_a   1.000
_cell.length_b   1.000
_cell.length_c   1.000
_cell.angle_alpha   90.00
_cell.angle_beta   90.00
_cell.angle_gamma   90.00
#
_symmetry.space_group_name_H-M   'P 1'
#
loop_
_entity.id
_entity.type
_entity.pdbx_description
1 polymer ?
#
loop_
_entity_poly.entity_id
_entity_poly.type
_entity_poly.pdbx_seq_one_letter_code
_entity_poly.pdbx_strand_id
1 'polypeptide(L)'
;MNQAEVEVQLKVWKELAVSKQMLMKAATDALGLQADCTAEELKQALAETIEHGKQADARIKATQDETRQQLDAMEKRIKASEKAQKTADQERDTAQTKLDKFERDMGVERQAHLQEMKAIKAQIGERDREIKAIHKALADTPENVVKKLKQLKKQKTDEADARKQIEAQAAGLRKEKRKVEESLSAAEENLKKAEKLVKQFRELHELAKEWASDEKQAKKLPVVDEEMLKDLEKAVPGKDKKGGKSS
;
A
#
# COMPACT_ATOMS: atom_id res chain seq x y z
N MET A 1 131.88 29.03 49.54
CA MET A 1 130.50 29.57 49.42
C MET A 1 130.55 31.06 49.72
N ASN A 2 129.93 31.88 48.86
CA ASN A 2 130.01 33.33 48.96
C ASN A 2 128.92 33.86 49.92
N GLN A 3 129.22 34.85 50.74
CA GLN A 3 128.33 35.31 51.83
C GLN A 3 126.99 35.87 51.30
N ALA A 4 127.02 36.51 50.12
CA ALA A 4 125.82 36.99 49.41
C ALA A 4 124.91 35.85 48.93
N GLU A 5 125.49 34.69 48.59
CA GLU A 5 124.76 33.50 48.15
C GLU A 5 123.97 32.88 49.32
N VAL A 6 124.56 32.89 50.51
CA VAL A 6 123.92 32.43 51.76
C VAL A 6 122.74 33.33 52.14
N GLU A 7 122.86 34.65 52.01
CA GLU A 7 121.75 35.59 52.30
C GLU A 7 120.57 35.44 51.33
N VAL A 8 120.85 35.23 50.05
CA VAL A 8 119.81 34.96 49.04
C VAL A 8 119.10 33.65 49.35
N GLN A 9 119.84 32.58 49.67
CA GLN A 9 119.23 31.32 50.11
C GLN A 9 118.35 31.54 51.34
N LEU A 10 118.80 32.29 52.34
CA LEU A 10 118.03 32.57 53.56
C LEU A 10 116.71 33.30 53.29
N LYS A 11 116.70 34.24 52.34
CA LYS A 11 115.46 34.90 51.89
C LYS A 11 114.50 33.92 51.22
N VAL A 12 115.01 33.07 50.33
CA VAL A 12 114.21 32.02 49.67
C VAL A 12 113.61 31.05 50.69
N TRP A 13 114.38 30.63 51.70
CA TRP A 13 113.87 29.77 52.79
C TRP A 13 112.80 30.46 53.63
N LYS A 14 112.94 31.77 53.91
CA LYS A 14 111.92 32.55 54.62
C LYS A 14 110.63 32.68 53.82
N GLU A 15 110.70 33.04 52.54
CA GLU A 15 109.53 33.14 51.67
C GLU A 15 108.83 31.79 51.50
N LEU A 16 109.60 30.70 51.33
CA LEU A 16 109.09 29.34 51.28
C LEU A 16 108.36 28.96 52.58
N ALA A 17 108.93 29.32 53.73
CA ALA A 17 108.32 29.05 55.04
C ALA A 17 107.01 29.83 55.24
N VAL A 18 106.96 31.12 54.86
CA VAL A 18 105.74 31.94 54.93
C VAL A 18 104.66 31.41 53.99
N SER A 19 105.03 31.06 52.75
CA SER A 19 104.12 30.46 51.77
C SER A 19 103.54 29.14 52.28
N LYS A 20 104.39 28.27 52.85
CA LYS A 20 103.96 27.02 53.48
C LYS A 20 103.00 27.26 54.65
N GLN A 21 103.28 28.23 55.53
CA GLN A 21 102.39 28.58 56.64
C GLN A 21 101.04 29.09 56.16
N MET A 22 101.00 29.96 55.15
CA MET A 22 99.74 30.43 54.56
C MET A 22 98.95 29.29 53.93
N LEU A 23 99.61 28.38 53.21
CA LEU A 23 98.96 27.24 52.58
C LEU A 23 98.40 26.24 53.61
N MET A 24 99.18 25.94 54.66
CA MET A 24 98.71 25.11 55.77
C MET A 24 97.49 25.74 56.44
N LYS A 25 97.54 27.04 56.77
CA LYS A 25 96.42 27.75 57.39
C LYS A 25 95.16 27.73 56.51
N ALA A 26 95.29 28.02 55.22
CA ALA A 26 94.16 27.98 54.29
C ALA A 26 93.56 26.57 54.15
N ALA A 27 94.40 25.53 54.14
CA ALA A 27 93.93 24.13 54.11
C ALA A 27 93.22 23.74 55.41
N THR A 28 93.79 24.11 56.57
CA THR A 28 93.18 23.93 57.89
C THR A 28 91.83 24.62 57.99
N ASP A 29 91.74 25.89 57.56
CA ASP A 29 90.50 26.67 57.56
C ASP A 29 89.44 26.07 56.61
N ALA A 30 89.85 25.63 55.41
CA ALA A 30 88.94 25.03 54.42
C ALA A 30 88.39 23.65 54.85
N LEU A 31 89.18 22.88 55.62
CA LEU A 31 88.78 21.58 56.15
C LEU A 31 88.11 21.69 57.53
N GLY A 32 88.04 22.89 58.11
CA GLY A 32 87.47 23.13 59.44
C GLY A 32 88.29 22.53 60.58
N LEU A 33 89.59 22.35 60.40
CA LEU A 33 90.51 21.81 61.40
C LEU A 33 90.94 22.89 62.41
N GLN A 34 91.42 22.47 63.58
CA GLN A 34 91.96 23.40 64.58
C GLN A 34 93.33 23.97 64.16
N ALA A 35 93.64 25.19 64.59
CA ALA A 35 94.83 25.94 64.16
C ALA A 35 96.17 25.29 64.53
N ASP A 36 96.17 24.36 65.48
CA ASP A 36 97.29 23.56 65.97
C ASP A 36 97.28 22.11 65.47
N CYS A 37 96.50 21.80 64.43
CA CYS A 37 96.45 20.45 63.86
C CYS A 37 97.82 19.93 63.44
N THR A 38 98.06 18.65 63.70
CA THR A 38 99.30 18.00 63.30
C THR A 38 99.36 17.81 61.79
N ALA A 39 100.58 17.67 61.24
CA ALA A 39 100.76 17.42 59.81
C ALA A 39 100.10 16.11 59.34
N GLU A 40 99.93 15.13 60.22
CA GLU A 40 99.24 13.87 59.91
C GLU A 40 97.72 14.04 59.92
N GLU A 41 97.15 14.79 60.87
CA GLU A 41 95.72 15.13 60.87
C GLU A 41 95.32 15.91 59.61
N LEU A 42 96.13 16.88 59.18
CA LEU A 42 95.88 17.63 57.95
C LEU A 42 95.93 16.73 56.71
N LYS A 43 96.92 15.83 56.61
CA LYS A 43 97.01 14.87 55.49
C LYS A 43 95.82 13.92 55.47
N GLN A 44 95.41 13.43 56.63
CA GLN A 44 94.28 12.51 56.74
C GLN A 44 92.98 13.19 56.33
N ALA A 45 92.70 14.40 56.82
CA ALA A 45 91.52 15.17 56.44
C ALA A 45 91.49 15.52 54.94
N LEU A 46 92.65 15.87 54.35
CA LEU A 46 92.79 16.07 52.91
C LEU A 46 92.47 14.78 52.14
N ALA A 47 93.01 13.63 52.58
CA ALA A 47 92.77 12.35 51.94
C ALA A 47 91.30 11.93 52.02
N GLU A 48 90.66 12.09 53.18
CA GLU A 48 89.24 11.82 53.39
C GLU A 48 88.35 12.73 52.54
N THR A 49 88.67 14.02 52.44
CA THR A 49 87.92 14.98 51.62
C THR A 49 88.04 14.67 50.12
N ILE A 50 89.24 14.32 49.65
CA ILE A 50 89.46 13.90 48.26
C ILE A 50 88.67 12.63 47.95
N GLU A 51 88.68 11.65 48.86
CA GLU A 51 87.94 10.41 48.70
C GLU A 51 86.43 10.64 48.72
N HIS A 52 85.93 11.49 49.63
CA HIS A 52 84.54 11.90 49.66
C HIS A 52 84.12 12.62 48.37
N GLY A 53 84.98 13.49 47.82
CA GLY A 53 84.76 14.14 46.53
C GLY A 53 84.62 13.13 45.39
N LYS A 54 85.53 12.15 45.30
CA LYS A 54 85.44 11.06 44.31
C LYS A 54 84.16 10.24 44.46
N GLN A 55 83.76 9.93 45.69
CA GLN A 55 82.52 9.19 45.96
C GLN A 55 81.28 10.01 45.59
N ALA A 56 81.28 11.32 45.88
CA ALA A 56 80.21 12.23 45.49
C ALA A 56 80.08 12.33 43.96
N ASP A 57 81.19 12.52 43.25
CA ASP A 57 81.20 12.56 41.77
C ASP A 57 80.72 11.23 41.16
N ALA A 58 81.15 10.10 41.72
CA ALA A 58 80.69 8.78 41.29
C ALA A 58 79.18 8.60 41.52
N ARG A 59 78.65 9.06 42.67
CA ARG A 59 77.21 9.03 42.97
C ARG A 59 76.43 9.94 42.03
N ILE A 60 76.87 11.18 41.81
CA ILE A 60 76.21 12.13 40.90
C ILE A 60 76.12 11.53 39.50
N LYS A 61 77.23 10.96 39.00
CA LYS A 61 77.26 10.33 37.68
C LYS A 61 76.30 9.13 37.61
N ALA A 62 76.31 8.26 38.61
CA ALA A 62 75.40 7.12 38.67
C ALA A 62 73.92 7.57 38.68
N THR A 63 73.58 8.58 39.48
CA THR A 63 72.22 9.13 39.54
C THR A 63 71.81 9.82 38.24
N GLN A 64 72.74 10.53 37.57
CA GLN A 64 72.47 11.12 36.26
C GLN A 64 72.20 10.06 35.20
N ASP A 65 73.00 9.00 35.16
CA ASP A 65 72.80 7.88 34.23
C ASP A 65 71.48 7.15 34.49
N GLU A 66 71.13 6.91 35.76
CA GLU A 66 69.85 6.31 36.14
C GLU A 66 68.66 7.21 35.77
N THR A 67 68.74 8.51 36.06
CA THR A 67 67.69 9.48 35.71
C THR A 67 67.50 9.55 34.21
N ARG A 68 68.59 9.52 33.43
CA ARG A 68 68.53 9.51 31.97
C ARG A 68 67.84 8.25 31.44
N GLN A 69 68.16 7.08 32.00
CA GLN A 69 67.49 5.83 31.64
C GLN A 69 65.99 5.87 31.97
N GLN A 70 65.62 6.43 33.13
CA GLN A 70 64.22 6.58 33.53
C GLN A 70 63.45 7.55 32.61
N LEU A 71 64.07 8.67 32.19
CA LEU A 71 63.48 9.60 31.24
C LEU A 71 63.26 8.94 29.87
N ASP A 72 64.25 8.22 29.35
CA ASP A 72 64.12 7.49 28.08
C ASP A 72 63.01 6.42 28.16
N ALA A 73 62.88 5.75 29.31
CA ALA A 73 61.83 4.77 29.54
C ALA A 73 60.44 5.42 29.60
N MET A 74 60.31 6.56 30.29
CA MET A 74 59.06 7.33 30.34
C MET A 74 58.67 7.85 28.97
N GLU A 75 59.59 8.40 28.20
CA GLU A 75 59.31 8.93 26.86
C GLU A 75 58.79 7.83 25.92
N LYS A 76 59.40 6.65 25.95
CA LYS A 76 58.91 5.48 25.20
C LYS A 76 57.50 5.08 25.63
N ARG A 77 57.22 5.11 26.93
CA ARG A 77 55.92 4.74 27.48
C ARG A 77 54.83 5.76 27.11
N ILE A 78 55.15 7.05 27.12
CA ILE A 78 54.25 8.12 26.66
C ILE A 78 53.92 7.94 25.18
N LYS A 79 54.93 7.78 24.31
CA LYS A 79 54.72 7.56 22.87
C LYS A 79 53.86 6.32 22.58
N ALA A 80 54.09 5.23 23.31
CA ALA A 80 53.27 4.03 23.20
C ALA A 80 51.81 4.28 23.64
N SER A 81 51.62 5.01 24.74
CA SER A 81 50.31 5.38 25.26
C SER A 81 49.54 6.29 24.31
N GLU A 82 50.19 7.33 23.75
CA GLU A 82 49.58 8.24 22.78
C GLU A 82 49.15 7.51 21.52
N LYS A 83 49.97 6.58 21.01
CA LYS A 83 49.61 5.75 19.87
C LYS A 83 48.42 4.86 20.18
N ALA A 84 48.41 4.21 21.35
CA ALA A 84 47.29 3.37 21.78
C ALA A 84 46.00 4.18 21.95
N GLN A 85 46.09 5.38 22.53
CA GLN A 85 44.95 6.29 22.69
C GLN A 85 44.39 6.72 21.33
N LYS A 86 45.26 7.09 20.38
CA LYS A 86 44.82 7.45 19.02
C LYS A 86 44.09 6.31 18.33
N THR A 87 44.58 5.07 18.46
CA THR A 87 43.89 3.89 17.91
C THR A 87 42.53 3.67 18.60
N ALA A 88 42.49 3.77 19.93
CA ALA A 88 41.25 3.61 20.70
C ALA A 88 40.20 4.66 20.35
N ASP A 89 40.61 5.93 20.17
CA ASP A 89 39.72 7.00 19.72
C ASP A 89 39.18 6.75 18.31
N GLN A 90 40.03 6.27 17.39
CA GLN A 90 39.58 5.88 16.04
C GLN A 90 38.57 4.73 16.08
N GLU A 91 38.83 3.70 16.87
CA GLU A 91 37.91 2.57 17.05
C GLU A 91 36.58 3.03 17.65
N ARG A 92 36.62 3.89 18.68
CA ARG A 92 35.43 4.49 19.29
C ARG A 92 34.62 5.28 18.27
N ASP A 93 35.26 6.13 17.46
CA ASP A 93 34.58 6.96 16.48
C ASP A 93 33.93 6.11 15.37
N THR A 94 34.60 5.03 14.95
CA THR A 94 33.99 4.07 14.00
C THR A 94 32.83 3.29 14.61
N ALA A 95 32.92 2.90 15.89
CA ALA A 95 31.85 2.23 16.61
C ALA A 95 30.64 3.16 16.79
N GLN A 96 30.86 4.43 17.14
CA GLN A 96 29.81 5.44 17.26
C GLN A 96 29.11 5.67 15.92
N THR A 97 29.87 5.81 14.83
CA THR A 97 29.29 5.98 13.49
C THR A 97 28.42 4.78 13.09
N LYS A 98 28.84 3.56 13.44
CA LYS A 98 28.04 2.35 13.21
C LYS A 98 26.76 2.34 14.04
N LEU A 99 26.84 2.68 15.33
CA LEU A 99 25.66 2.77 16.20
C LEU A 99 24.66 3.79 15.67
N ASP A 100 25.11 5.01 15.35
CA ASP A 100 24.25 6.06 14.80
C ASP A 100 23.59 5.62 13.48
N LYS A 101 24.28 4.83 12.65
CA LYS A 101 23.71 4.27 11.43
C LYS A 101 22.65 3.21 11.74
N PHE A 102 22.98 2.25 12.60
CA PHE A 102 22.04 1.21 13.02
C PHE A 102 20.78 1.78 13.68
N GLU A 103 20.90 2.81 14.51
CA GLU A 103 19.74 3.47 15.12
C GLU A 103 18.82 4.14 14.08
N ARG A 104 19.40 4.80 13.08
CA ARG A 104 18.63 5.38 11.96
C ARG A 104 17.95 4.30 11.14
N ASP A 105 18.68 3.25 10.77
CA ASP A 105 18.16 2.13 9.98
C ASP A 105 17.01 1.43 10.73
N MET A 106 17.18 1.16 12.03
CA MET A 106 16.13 0.61 12.90
C MET A 106 14.91 1.53 13.00
N GLY A 107 15.11 2.85 13.03
CA GLY A 107 14.02 3.82 13.01
C GLY A 107 13.20 3.75 11.73
N VAL A 108 13.87 3.65 10.58
CA VAL A 108 13.25 3.51 9.26
C VAL A 108 12.51 2.18 9.16
N GLU A 109 13.14 1.06 9.54
CA GLU A 109 12.52 -0.27 9.50
C GLU A 109 11.29 -0.36 10.40
N ARG A 110 11.34 0.19 11.62
CA ARG A 110 10.17 0.25 12.51
C ARG A 110 9.02 1.04 11.90
N GLN A 111 9.31 2.17 11.25
CA GLN A 111 8.28 2.96 10.57
C GLN A 111 7.69 2.21 9.38
N ALA A 112 8.52 1.58 8.54
CA ALA A 112 8.08 0.77 7.42
C ALA A 112 7.18 -0.39 7.89
N HIS A 113 7.63 -1.14 8.89
CA HIS A 113 6.84 -2.24 9.48
C HIS A 113 5.52 -1.76 10.07
N LEU A 114 5.48 -0.59 10.73
CA LEU A 114 4.23 0.00 11.22
C LEU A 114 3.27 0.38 10.08
N GLN A 115 3.78 0.88 8.96
CA GLN A 115 2.95 1.18 7.79
C GLN A 115 2.42 -0.10 7.13
N GLU A 116 3.26 -1.11 6.97
CA GLU A 116 2.87 -2.43 6.45
C GLU A 116 1.80 -3.08 7.34
N MET A 117 1.98 -3.06 8.66
CA MET A 117 0.98 -3.59 9.59
C MET A 117 -0.35 -2.84 9.51
N LYS A 118 -0.33 -1.51 9.32
CA LYS A 118 -1.57 -0.74 9.08
C LYS A 118 -2.24 -1.14 7.77
N ALA A 119 -1.46 -1.34 6.70
CA ALA A 119 -1.97 -1.77 5.41
C ALA A 119 -2.60 -3.17 5.49
N ILE A 120 -1.92 -4.12 6.12
CA ILE A 120 -2.44 -5.48 6.37
C ILE A 120 -3.73 -5.42 7.18
N LYS A 121 -3.76 -4.62 8.26
CA LYS A 121 -4.97 -4.46 9.08
C LYS A 121 -6.14 -3.86 8.28
N ALA A 122 -5.86 -2.91 7.39
CA ALA A 122 -6.87 -2.35 6.49
C ALA A 122 -7.40 -3.40 5.51
N GLN A 123 -6.52 -4.19 4.90
CA GLN A 123 -6.89 -5.30 4.01
C GLN A 123 -7.72 -6.36 4.74
N ILE A 124 -7.36 -6.75 5.96
CA ILE A 124 -8.16 -7.67 6.78
C ILE A 124 -9.56 -7.08 7.03
N GLY A 125 -9.65 -5.80 7.40
CA GLY A 125 -10.93 -5.13 7.60
C GLY A 125 -11.80 -5.06 6.34
N GLU A 126 -11.19 -4.91 5.17
CA GLU A 126 -11.88 -4.94 3.88
C GLU A 126 -12.38 -6.36 3.55
N ARG A 127 -11.52 -7.38 3.67
CA ARG A 127 -11.87 -8.79 3.49
C ARG A 127 -12.99 -9.23 4.44
N ASP A 128 -12.98 -8.79 5.70
CA ASP A 128 -14.06 -9.07 6.65
C ASP A 128 -15.40 -8.46 6.22
N ARG A 129 -15.37 -7.24 5.65
CA ARG A 129 -16.58 -6.61 5.10
C ARG A 129 -17.07 -7.34 3.86
N GLU A 130 -16.16 -7.73 2.97
CA GLU A 130 -16.47 -8.53 1.79
C GLU A 130 -17.08 -9.89 2.20
N ILE A 131 -16.48 -10.60 3.15
CA ILE A 131 -17.02 -11.87 3.67
C ILE A 131 -18.41 -11.67 4.26
N LYS A 132 -18.64 -10.61 5.03
CA LYS A 132 -19.98 -10.28 5.56
C LYS A 132 -20.97 -9.96 4.44
N ALA A 133 -20.55 -9.22 3.42
CA ALA A 133 -21.38 -8.92 2.26
C ALA A 133 -21.71 -10.19 1.46
N ILE A 134 -20.73 -11.06 1.23
CA ILE A 134 -20.89 -12.39 0.62
C ILE A 134 -21.85 -13.22 1.47
N HIS A 135 -21.66 -13.30 2.78
CA HIS A 135 -22.58 -14.01 3.68
C HIS A 135 -23.99 -13.45 3.60
N LYS A 136 -24.17 -12.13 3.54
CA LYS A 136 -25.49 -11.50 3.39
C LYS A 136 -26.11 -11.78 2.01
N ALA A 137 -25.32 -11.80 0.96
CA ALA A 137 -25.77 -12.08 -0.40
C ALA A 137 -26.10 -13.57 -0.62
N LEU A 138 -25.29 -14.47 -0.05
CA LEU A 138 -25.51 -15.92 -0.05
C LEU A 138 -26.59 -16.33 0.94
N ALA A 139 -26.82 -15.55 2.00
CA ALA A 139 -27.99 -15.66 2.86
C ALA A 139 -29.24 -15.11 2.17
N ASP A 140 -29.55 -15.60 0.97
CA ASP A 140 -30.93 -16.01 0.75
C ASP A 140 -31.22 -17.04 1.84
N THR A 141 -31.81 -16.58 2.96
CA THR A 141 -32.22 -17.47 4.05
C THR A 141 -33.04 -18.62 3.45
N PRO A 142 -33.05 -19.82 4.04
CA PRO A 142 -33.96 -20.89 3.63
C PRO A 142 -35.39 -20.36 3.46
N GLU A 143 -35.77 -19.39 4.29
CA GLU A 143 -37.02 -18.64 4.20
C GLU A 143 -37.18 -17.80 2.92
N ASN A 144 -36.16 -17.06 2.46
CA ASN A 144 -36.18 -16.34 1.18
C ASN A 144 -36.21 -17.29 -0.03
N VAL A 145 -35.47 -18.41 0.01
CA VAL A 145 -35.54 -19.45 -1.03
C VAL A 145 -36.95 -20.05 -1.07
N VAL A 146 -37.51 -20.40 0.08
CA VAL A 146 -38.89 -20.90 0.20
C VAL A 146 -39.91 -19.88 -0.30
N LYS A 147 -39.71 -18.58 -0.01
CA LYS A 147 -40.59 -17.50 -0.50
C LYS A 147 -40.53 -17.37 -2.02
N LYS A 148 -39.32 -17.39 -2.61
CA LYS A 148 -39.11 -17.40 -4.07
C LYS A 148 -39.73 -18.65 -4.71
N LEU A 149 -39.55 -19.83 -4.12
CA LEU A 149 -40.17 -21.07 -4.60
C LEU A 149 -41.71 -21.04 -4.52
N LYS A 150 -42.28 -20.49 -3.45
CA LYS A 150 -43.74 -20.29 -3.33
C LYS A 150 -44.26 -19.32 -4.38
N GLN A 151 -43.55 -18.21 -4.62
CA GLN A 151 -43.90 -17.24 -5.65
C GLN A 151 -43.84 -17.86 -7.05
N LEU A 152 -42.78 -18.61 -7.35
CA LEU A 152 -42.63 -19.30 -8.63
C LEU A 152 -43.71 -20.37 -8.83
N LYS A 153 -44.06 -21.11 -7.77
CA LYS A 153 -45.18 -22.07 -7.81
C LYS A 153 -46.51 -21.37 -8.11
N LYS A 154 -46.77 -20.23 -7.47
CA LYS A 154 -47.97 -19.42 -7.73
C LYS A 154 -48.00 -18.88 -9.16
N GLN A 155 -46.89 -18.33 -9.65
CA GLN A 155 -46.81 -17.85 -11.04
C GLN A 155 -47.09 -18.99 -12.04
N LYS A 156 -46.58 -20.19 -11.77
CA LYS A 156 -46.82 -21.36 -12.62
C LYS A 156 -48.29 -21.80 -12.62
N THR A 157 -48.98 -21.74 -11.48
CA THR A 157 -50.43 -22.05 -11.42
C THR A 157 -51.24 -20.98 -12.13
N ASP A 158 -50.94 -19.71 -11.88
CA ASP A 158 -51.64 -18.57 -12.48
C ASP A 158 -51.46 -18.59 -14.02
N GLU A 159 -50.27 -18.91 -14.52
CA GLU A 159 -50.01 -19.07 -15.95
C GLU A 159 -50.77 -20.28 -16.55
N ALA A 160 -50.80 -21.41 -15.86
CA ALA A 160 -51.54 -22.59 -16.33
C ALA A 160 -53.04 -22.33 -16.41
N ASP A 161 -53.60 -21.60 -15.44
CA ASP A 161 -55.01 -21.23 -15.45
C ASP A 161 -55.33 -20.19 -16.52
N ALA A 162 -54.45 -19.21 -16.73
CA ALA A 162 -54.56 -18.27 -17.84
C ALA A 162 -54.54 -18.99 -19.20
N ARG A 163 -53.64 -19.97 -19.39
CA ARG A 163 -53.61 -20.80 -20.60
C ARG A 163 -54.91 -21.55 -20.82
N LYS A 164 -55.47 -22.19 -19.77
CA LYS A 164 -56.77 -22.88 -19.86
C LYS A 164 -57.91 -21.92 -20.22
N GLN A 165 -57.94 -20.73 -19.64
CA GLN A 165 -58.95 -19.72 -19.96
C GLN A 165 -58.86 -19.28 -21.42
N ILE A 166 -57.64 -19.02 -21.92
CA ILE A 166 -57.40 -18.67 -23.32
C ILE A 166 -57.83 -19.81 -24.25
N GLU A 167 -57.49 -21.07 -23.92
CA GLU A 167 -57.91 -22.24 -24.70
C GLU A 167 -59.43 -22.40 -24.74
N ALA A 168 -60.10 -22.21 -23.60
CA ALA A 168 -61.56 -22.26 -23.51
C ALA A 168 -62.22 -21.14 -24.34
N GLN A 169 -61.70 -19.92 -24.27
CA GLN A 169 -62.16 -18.79 -25.09
C GLN A 169 -61.95 -19.06 -26.58
N ALA A 170 -60.78 -19.56 -26.97
CA ALA A 170 -60.48 -19.92 -28.36
C ALA A 170 -61.42 -21.02 -28.89
N ALA A 171 -61.72 -22.03 -28.07
CA ALA A 171 -62.69 -23.06 -28.41
C ALA A 171 -64.12 -22.50 -28.55
N GLY A 172 -64.51 -21.57 -27.68
CA GLY A 172 -65.78 -20.84 -27.76
C GLY A 172 -65.90 -20.05 -29.07
N LEU A 173 -64.90 -19.21 -29.38
CA LEU A 173 -64.85 -18.43 -30.62
C LEU A 173 -64.90 -19.32 -31.86
N ARG A 174 -64.25 -20.49 -31.86
CA ARG A 174 -64.36 -21.45 -32.97
C ARG A 174 -65.78 -22.00 -33.14
N LYS A 175 -66.50 -22.27 -32.05
CA LYS A 175 -67.91 -22.72 -32.12
C LYS A 175 -68.82 -21.60 -32.60
N GLU A 176 -68.64 -20.39 -32.10
CA GLU A 176 -69.39 -19.21 -32.54
C GLU A 176 -69.14 -18.90 -34.02
N LYS A 177 -67.88 -18.93 -34.46
CA LYS A 177 -67.51 -18.79 -35.87
C LYS A 177 -68.24 -19.79 -36.74
N ARG A 178 -68.27 -21.08 -36.37
CA ARG A 178 -69.01 -22.11 -37.12
C ARG A 178 -70.50 -21.80 -37.19
N LYS A 179 -71.14 -21.41 -36.08
CA LYS A 179 -72.56 -21.03 -36.07
C LYS A 179 -72.84 -19.82 -36.96
N VAL A 180 -71.96 -18.81 -36.94
CA VAL A 180 -72.09 -17.63 -37.80
C VAL A 180 -71.93 -18.03 -39.27
N GLU A 181 -70.94 -18.85 -39.61
CA GLU A 181 -70.75 -19.37 -40.98
C GLU A 181 -71.96 -20.19 -41.47
N GLU A 182 -72.54 -21.04 -40.61
CA GLU A 182 -73.78 -21.78 -40.91
C GLU A 182 -74.96 -20.83 -41.15
N SER A 183 -75.14 -19.83 -40.29
CA SER A 183 -76.22 -18.84 -40.43
C SER A 183 -76.05 -17.96 -41.68
N LEU A 184 -74.80 -17.63 -42.03
CA LEU A 184 -74.47 -16.87 -43.23
C LEU A 184 -74.80 -17.70 -44.47
N SER A 185 -74.40 -18.97 -44.52
CA SER A 185 -74.75 -19.88 -45.61
C SER A 185 -76.27 -20.00 -45.79
N ALA A 186 -77.03 -20.15 -44.69
CA ALA A 186 -78.48 -20.19 -44.74
C ALA A 186 -79.10 -18.86 -45.24
N ALA A 187 -78.55 -17.72 -44.82
CA ALA A 187 -78.98 -16.41 -45.30
C ALA A 187 -78.69 -16.23 -46.81
N GLU A 188 -77.52 -16.68 -47.29
CA GLU A 188 -77.15 -16.68 -48.71
C GLU A 188 -78.10 -17.56 -49.55
N GLU A 189 -78.50 -18.74 -49.04
CA GLU A 189 -79.50 -19.57 -49.71
C GLU A 189 -80.88 -18.90 -49.76
N ASN A 190 -81.30 -18.25 -48.68
CA ASN A 190 -82.56 -17.53 -48.63
C ASN A 190 -82.56 -16.32 -49.58
N LEU A 191 -81.43 -15.61 -49.71
CA LEU A 191 -81.25 -14.54 -50.70
C LEU A 191 -81.38 -15.07 -52.14
N LYS A 192 -80.81 -16.23 -52.46
CA LYS A 192 -80.99 -16.86 -53.79
C LYS A 192 -82.45 -17.24 -54.06
N LYS A 193 -83.17 -17.71 -53.03
CA LYS A 193 -84.62 -17.99 -53.15
C LYS A 193 -85.41 -16.69 -53.34
N ALA A 194 -85.04 -15.62 -52.63
CA ALA A 194 -85.64 -14.30 -52.80
C ALA A 194 -85.42 -13.75 -54.22
N GLU A 195 -84.22 -13.86 -54.80
CA GLU A 195 -83.96 -13.46 -56.20
C GLU A 195 -84.87 -14.21 -57.19
N LYS A 196 -85.05 -15.52 -56.98
CA LYS A 196 -85.98 -16.32 -57.81
C LYS A 196 -87.42 -15.86 -57.65
N LEU A 197 -87.84 -15.58 -56.42
CA LEU A 197 -89.18 -15.12 -56.11
C LEU A 197 -89.45 -13.73 -56.72
N VAL A 198 -88.47 -12.81 -56.68
CA VAL A 198 -88.55 -11.49 -57.32
C VAL A 198 -88.77 -11.63 -58.83
N LYS A 199 -88.04 -12.55 -59.50
CA LYS A 199 -88.24 -12.84 -60.92
C LYS A 199 -89.63 -13.39 -61.21
N GLN A 200 -90.07 -14.39 -60.44
CA GLN A 200 -91.42 -14.96 -60.58
C GLN A 200 -92.52 -13.91 -60.32
N PHE A 201 -92.31 -13.01 -59.36
CA PHE A 201 -93.26 -11.93 -59.07
C PHE A 201 -93.36 -10.93 -60.22
N ARG A 202 -92.23 -10.54 -60.83
CA ARG A 202 -92.22 -9.68 -62.04
C ARG A 202 -92.93 -10.37 -63.22
N GLU A 203 -92.65 -11.65 -63.47
CA GLU A 203 -93.31 -12.44 -64.51
C GLU A 203 -94.82 -12.54 -64.29
N LEU A 204 -95.25 -12.82 -63.06
CA LEU A 204 -96.66 -12.89 -62.70
C LEU A 204 -97.36 -11.53 -62.82
N HIS A 205 -96.68 -10.44 -62.46
CA HIS A 205 -97.23 -9.08 -62.56
C HIS A 205 -97.46 -8.69 -64.02
N GLU A 206 -96.54 -9.00 -64.93
CA GLU A 206 -96.73 -8.79 -66.37
C GLU A 206 -97.85 -9.68 -66.94
N LEU A 207 -97.92 -10.97 -66.58
CA LEU A 207 -99.05 -11.83 -66.97
C LEU A 207 -100.40 -11.30 -66.48
N ALA A 208 -100.47 -10.82 -65.23
CA ALA A 208 -101.69 -10.27 -64.66
C ALA A 208 -102.10 -8.95 -65.34
N LYS A 209 -101.13 -8.17 -65.83
CA LYS A 209 -101.34 -6.97 -66.65
C LYS A 209 -101.86 -7.31 -68.04
N GLU A 210 -101.37 -8.40 -68.66
CA GLU A 210 -101.86 -8.91 -69.95
C GLU A 210 -103.30 -9.46 -69.87
N TRP A 211 -103.67 -10.07 -68.74
CA TRP A 211 -105.01 -10.65 -68.54
C TRP A 211 -106.07 -9.63 -68.09
N ALA A 212 -105.67 -8.42 -67.71
CA ALA A 212 -106.58 -7.34 -67.35
C ALA A 212 -107.30 -6.81 -68.60
N SER A 213 -108.48 -7.36 -68.88
CA SER A 213 -109.24 -7.11 -70.11
C SER A 213 -110.03 -5.79 -70.12
N ASP A 214 -109.89 -4.94 -69.08
CA ASP A 214 -110.60 -3.66 -68.96
C ASP A 214 -109.79 -2.63 -68.13
N GLU A 215 -109.82 -1.34 -68.50
CA GLU A 215 -108.92 -0.28 -67.95
C GLU A 215 -109.12 -0.05 -66.42
N LYS A 216 -110.28 -0.44 -65.89
CA LYS A 216 -110.58 -0.41 -64.44
C LYS A 216 -109.99 -1.59 -63.66
N GLN A 217 -109.71 -2.72 -64.31
CA GLN A 217 -109.06 -3.87 -63.69
C GLN A 217 -107.54 -3.69 -63.63
N ALA A 218 -106.95 -3.06 -64.65
CA ALA A 218 -105.53 -2.69 -64.67
C ALA A 218 -105.15 -1.75 -63.50
N LYS A 219 -106.04 -0.82 -63.11
CA LYS A 219 -105.84 0.09 -61.96
C LYS A 219 -105.92 -0.58 -60.58
N LYS A 220 -106.33 -1.85 -60.49
CA LYS A 220 -106.36 -2.62 -59.23
C LYS A 220 -105.11 -3.48 -59.01
N LEU A 221 -104.20 -3.55 -59.99
CA LEU A 221 -102.92 -4.22 -59.79
C LEU A 221 -102.08 -3.44 -58.76
N PRO A 222 -101.46 -4.12 -57.78
CA PRO A 222 -100.52 -3.48 -56.86
C PRO A 222 -99.41 -2.78 -57.63
N VAL A 223 -99.05 -1.56 -57.19
CA VAL A 223 -97.90 -0.82 -57.71
C VAL A 223 -96.64 -1.59 -57.32
N VAL A 224 -95.81 -1.91 -58.31
CA VAL A 224 -94.53 -2.59 -58.10
C VAL A 224 -93.52 -1.57 -57.58
N ASP A 225 -92.98 -1.81 -56.39
CA ASP A 225 -91.83 -1.06 -55.87
C ASP A 225 -90.54 -1.63 -56.50
N GLU A 226 -90.17 -1.07 -57.64
CA GLU A 226 -88.98 -1.45 -58.40
C GLU A 226 -87.66 -1.13 -57.67
N GLU A 227 -87.66 -0.22 -56.70
CA GLU A 227 -86.47 0.12 -55.93
C GLU A 227 -86.19 -0.97 -54.89
N MET A 228 -87.21 -1.39 -54.15
CA MET A 228 -87.13 -2.50 -53.20
C MET A 228 -86.74 -3.82 -53.88
N LEU A 229 -87.31 -4.13 -55.05
CA LEU A 229 -86.99 -5.36 -55.79
C LEU A 229 -85.55 -5.35 -56.32
N LYS A 230 -85.04 -4.20 -56.77
CA LYS A 230 -83.64 -4.07 -57.18
C LYS A 230 -82.67 -4.20 -56.01
N ASP A 231 -83.03 -3.69 -54.84
CA ASP A 231 -82.18 -3.81 -53.65
C ASP A 231 -82.10 -5.25 -53.14
N LEU A 232 -83.19 -6.01 -53.24
CA LEU A 232 -83.18 -7.46 -52.96
C LEU A 232 -82.32 -8.27 -53.95
N GLU A 233 -82.29 -7.90 -55.23
CA GLU A 233 -81.41 -8.53 -56.23
C GLU A 233 -79.94 -8.15 -56.03
N LYS A 234 -79.65 -6.91 -55.65
CA LYS A 234 -78.29 -6.45 -55.32
C LYS A 234 -77.77 -7.03 -54.01
N ALA A 235 -78.66 -7.36 -53.08
CA ALA A 235 -78.30 -7.94 -51.79
C ALA A 235 -77.82 -9.40 -51.89
N VAL A 236 -77.94 -10.05 -53.04
CA VAL A 236 -77.41 -11.41 -53.26
C VAL A 236 -75.89 -11.34 -53.40
N PRO A 237 -75.10 -11.89 -52.46
CA PRO A 237 -73.66 -11.87 -52.56
C PRO A 237 -73.21 -12.81 -53.69
N GLY A 238 -72.81 -12.23 -54.83
CA GLY A 238 -72.29 -13.01 -55.95
C GLY A 238 -72.24 -12.33 -57.32
N LYS A 239 -72.94 -11.22 -57.56
CA LYS A 239 -72.84 -10.50 -58.85
C LYS A 239 -71.67 -9.51 -58.95
N ASP A 240 -71.13 -9.04 -57.85
CA ASP A 240 -69.95 -8.16 -57.82
C ASP A 240 -68.80 -8.75 -56.97
N LYS A 241 -68.17 -9.81 -57.47
CA LYS A 241 -66.80 -10.19 -57.08
C LYS A 241 -65.87 -10.09 -58.29
N LYS A 242 -65.73 -8.87 -58.82
CA LYS A 242 -64.54 -8.47 -59.58
C LYS A 242 -63.66 -7.59 -58.68
N GLY A 243 -62.47 -8.10 -58.38
CA GLY A 243 -61.33 -7.30 -57.89
C GLY A 243 -61.24 -7.17 -56.37
N GLY A 244 -60.17 -7.72 -55.79
CA GLY A 244 -59.79 -7.42 -54.42
C GLY A 244 -59.19 -8.59 -53.64
N LYS A 245 -58.15 -9.25 -54.15
CA LYS A 245 -57.19 -9.94 -53.28
C LYS A 245 -56.09 -8.92 -52.95
N SER A 246 -56.16 -8.35 -51.76
CA SER A 246 -55.08 -7.59 -51.12
C SER A 246 -54.72 -8.26 -49.81
N SER A 247 -53.42 -8.58 -49.69
CA SER A 247 -52.64 -8.95 -48.50
C SER A 247 -52.90 -10.31 -47.86
#